data_AF-A0A8J4XEK2-F1
#
_entry.id   AF-A0A8J4XEK2-F1
#
_cell.length_a   1.000
_cell.length_b   1.000
_cell.length_c   1.000
_cell.angle_alpha   90.00
_cell.angle_beta   90.00
_cell.angle_gamma   90.00
#
_symmetry.space_group_name_H-M   'P 1'
#
loop_
_entity.id
_entity.type
_entity.pdbx_description
1 polymer ?
#
loop_
_entity_poly.entity_id
_entity_poly.type
_entity_poly.pdbx_seq_one_letter_code
_entity_poly.pdbx_strand_id
1 'polypeptide(L)'
;MKSQKLSVQEAYSKLQHVKPDVQMNEEFLNQLTLYEAMNCRVDTSSVLYKQFRLKKVTEKYPELQNLPRDVFAVDPAQSHSTEAIYRCRKCRRTLFRHSSILTHCVGSGAAAFTHKRASGGQAAGNQSQCTSYFIEPVQWMEEALLGVMDGQ
;
A
#
# COMPACT_ATOMS: atom_id res chain seq x y z
N MET A 1 -23.34 8.10 2.42
CA MET A 1 -21.94 8.59 2.44
C MET A 1 -21.71 9.68 1.40
N LYS A 2 -21.40 9.39 0.13
CA LYS A 2 -20.97 10.40 -0.88
C LYS A 2 -21.92 11.61 -1.07
N SER A 3 -23.21 11.36 -1.29
CA SER A 3 -24.19 12.41 -1.60
C SER A 3 -24.50 13.33 -0.40
N GLN A 4 -24.61 12.74 0.79
CA GLN A 4 -24.98 13.45 2.02
C GLN A 4 -23.79 13.74 2.95
N LYS A 5 -22.56 13.47 2.51
CA LYS A 5 -21.30 13.59 3.29
C LYS A 5 -21.38 12.97 4.70
N LEU A 6 -21.96 11.78 4.78
CA LEU A 6 -22.10 11.04 6.03
C LEU A 6 -20.94 10.08 6.24
N SER A 7 -20.58 9.86 7.50
CA SER A 7 -19.65 8.79 7.87
C SER A 7 -20.24 7.40 7.61
N VAL A 8 -19.40 6.36 7.66
CA VAL A 8 -19.88 4.96 7.56
C VAL A 8 -20.91 4.68 8.65
N GLN A 9 -20.62 5.06 9.90
CA GLN A 9 -21.49 4.79 11.03
C GLN A 9 -22.84 5.50 10.89
N GLU A 10 -22.84 6.78 10.55
CA GLU A 10 -24.07 7.56 10.33
C GLU A 10 -24.91 7.00 9.18
N ALA A 11 -24.26 6.65 8.06
CA ALA A 11 -24.95 6.06 6.92
C ALA A 11 -25.53 4.69 7.27
N TYR A 12 -24.82 3.89 8.06
CA TYR A 12 -25.28 2.57 8.46
C TYR A 12 -26.45 2.65 9.46
N SER A 13 -26.35 3.51 10.48
CA SER A 13 -27.46 3.73 11.42
C SER A 13 -28.71 4.23 10.71
N LYS A 14 -28.58 5.14 9.73
CA LYS A 14 -29.72 5.56 8.89
C LYS A 14 -30.36 4.41 8.13
N LEU A 15 -29.56 3.49 7.56
CA LEU A 15 -30.09 2.31 6.88
C LEU A 15 -30.83 1.38 7.86
N GLN A 16 -30.28 1.15 9.05
CA GLN A 16 -30.90 0.32 10.08
C GLN A 16 -32.20 0.93 10.62
N HIS A 17 -32.30 2.26 10.72
CA HIS A 17 -33.55 2.93 11.08
C HIS A 17 -34.66 2.71 10.04
N VAL A 18 -34.32 2.60 8.76
CA VAL A 18 -35.29 2.34 7.68
C VAL A 18 -35.61 0.86 7.56
N LYS A 19 -34.61 -0.01 7.73
CA LYS A 19 -34.75 -1.46 7.68
C LYS A 19 -33.88 -2.10 8.78
N PRO A 20 -34.48 -2.44 9.94
CA PRO A 20 -33.74 -2.99 11.09
C PRO A 20 -32.99 -4.29 10.80
N ASP A 21 -33.48 -5.10 9.86
CA ASP A 21 -32.87 -6.38 9.49
C ASP A 21 -31.62 -6.24 8.60
N VAL A 22 -31.23 -5.03 8.22
CA VAL A 22 -30.03 -4.81 7.40
C VAL A 22 -28.79 -5.08 8.23
N GLN A 23 -28.03 -6.08 7.80
CA GLN A 23 -26.71 -6.37 8.32
C GLN A 23 -25.71 -6.44 7.16
N MET A 24 -24.81 -5.46 7.11
CA MET A 24 -23.70 -5.50 6.15
C MET A 24 -22.64 -6.50 6.61
N ASN A 25 -22.01 -7.20 5.66
CA ASN A 25 -20.87 -8.03 5.99
C ASN A 25 -19.66 -7.16 6.40
N GLU A 26 -18.79 -7.71 7.25
CA GLU A 26 -17.64 -7.00 7.81
C GLU A 26 -16.68 -6.49 6.73
N GLU A 27 -16.45 -7.30 5.69
CA GLU A 27 -15.57 -6.94 4.59
C GLU A 27 -16.07 -5.70 3.83
N PHE A 28 -17.38 -5.61 3.62
CA PHE A 28 -18.00 -4.44 3.00
C PHE A 28 -17.95 -3.22 3.91
N LEU A 29 -18.13 -3.38 5.22
CA LEU A 29 -17.91 -2.29 6.17
C LEU A 29 -16.46 -1.78 6.14
N ASN A 30 -15.48 -2.67 6.06
CA ASN A 30 -14.07 -2.30 5.92
C ASN A 30 -13.81 -1.52 4.61
N GLN A 31 -14.43 -1.93 3.50
CA GLN A 31 -14.36 -1.23 2.22
C GLN A 31 -15.01 0.17 2.30
N LEU A 32 -16.14 0.31 3.01
CA LEU A 32 -16.77 1.61 3.23
C LEU A 32 -15.93 2.52 4.11
N THR A 33 -15.27 1.99 5.15
CA THR A 33 -14.33 2.76 5.99
C THR A 33 -13.14 3.27 5.15
N LEU A 34 -12.59 2.42 4.28
CA LEU A 34 -11.56 2.82 3.33
C LEU A 34 -12.08 3.90 2.36
N TYR A 35 -13.31 3.75 1.86
CA TYR A 35 -13.94 4.73 0.98
C TYR A 35 -14.18 6.07 1.66
N GLU A 36 -14.58 6.08 2.93
CA GLU A 36 -14.68 7.27 3.78
C GLU A 36 -13.32 7.96 3.92
N ALA A 37 -12.27 7.21 4.27
CA ALA A 37 -10.91 7.73 4.40
C ALA A 37 -10.38 8.33 3.09
N MET A 38 -10.88 7.87 1.95
CA MET A 38 -10.60 8.43 0.62
C MET A 38 -11.62 9.51 0.19
N ASN A 39 -12.27 10.18 1.14
CA ASN A 39 -13.24 11.26 0.91
C ASN A 39 -14.42 10.85 0.02
N CYS A 40 -14.91 9.63 0.17
CA CYS A 40 -15.96 9.05 -0.67
C CYS A 40 -15.61 9.10 -2.17
N ARG A 41 -14.35 8.81 -2.50
CA ARG A 41 -13.85 8.63 -3.87
C ARG A 41 -12.94 7.41 -3.92
N VAL A 42 -12.93 6.74 -5.06
CA VAL A 42 -11.97 5.67 -5.33
C VAL A 42 -10.82 6.28 -6.10
N ASP A 43 -9.83 6.80 -5.36
CA ASP A 43 -8.61 7.35 -5.94
C ASP A 43 -7.57 6.24 -6.08
N THR A 44 -7.32 5.80 -7.30
CA THR A 44 -6.36 4.72 -7.60
C THR A 44 -4.90 5.14 -7.40
N SER A 45 -4.63 6.44 -7.28
CA SER A 45 -3.29 6.97 -6.98
C SER A 45 -2.99 7.00 -5.48
N SER A 46 -4.02 6.91 -4.64
CA SER A 46 -3.89 6.92 -3.18
C SER A 46 -3.12 5.71 -2.66
N VAL A 47 -2.22 5.96 -1.69
CA VAL A 47 -1.47 4.90 -1.00
C VAL A 47 -2.42 3.91 -0.31
N LEU A 48 -3.55 4.38 0.24
CA LEU A 48 -4.54 3.53 0.90
C LEU A 48 -5.17 2.54 -0.08
N TYR A 49 -5.53 3.02 -1.27
CA TYR A 49 -6.10 2.16 -2.31
C TYR A 49 -5.07 1.16 -2.83
N LYS A 50 -3.81 1.59 -3.02
CA LYS A 50 -2.74 0.70 -3.46
C LYS A 50 -2.50 -0.44 -2.47
N GLN A 51 -2.43 -0.13 -1.17
CA GLN A 51 -2.29 -1.14 -0.11
C GLN A 51 -3.48 -2.11 -0.10
N PHE A 52 -4.71 -1.59 -0.18
CA PHE A 52 -5.91 -2.42 -0.26
C PHE A 52 -5.88 -3.34 -1.49
N ARG A 53 -5.57 -2.79 -2.66
CA ARG A 53 -5.49 -3.57 -3.91
C ARG A 53 -4.42 -4.66 -3.81
N LEU A 54 -3.24 -4.35 -3.28
CA LEU A 54 -2.16 -5.34 -3.10
C LEU A 54 -2.60 -6.46 -2.15
N LYS A 55 -3.26 -6.13 -1.04
CA LYS A 55 -3.84 -7.14 -0.13
C LYS A 55 -4.84 -8.05 -0.86
N LYS A 56 -5.74 -7.49 -1.66
CA LYS A 56 -6.70 -8.27 -2.46
C LYS A 56 -6.03 -9.14 -3.52
N VAL A 57 -4.93 -8.68 -4.10
CA VAL A 57 -4.12 -9.49 -5.01
C VAL A 57 -3.52 -10.69 -4.29
N THR A 58 -2.92 -10.50 -3.11
CA THR A 58 -2.34 -11.62 -2.34
C THR A 58 -3.38 -12.61 -1.84
N GLU A 59 -4.59 -12.15 -1.52
CA GLU A 59 -5.72 -13.03 -1.16
C GLU A 59 -6.20 -13.86 -2.36
N LYS A 60 -6.24 -13.26 -3.56
CA LYS A 60 -6.73 -13.92 -4.78
C LYS A 60 -5.69 -14.81 -5.46
N TYR A 61 -4.41 -14.44 -5.36
CA TYR A 61 -3.29 -15.14 -5.99
C TYR A 61 -2.22 -15.47 -4.92
N PRO A 62 -2.45 -16.47 -4.05
CA PRO A 62 -1.52 -16.79 -2.95
C PRO A 62 -0.12 -17.18 -3.41
N GLU A 63 0.00 -17.85 -4.56
CA GLU A 63 1.28 -18.24 -5.18
C GLU A 63 1.84 -17.16 -6.11
N LEU A 64 1.15 -16.03 -6.25
CA LEU A 64 1.50 -14.91 -7.15
C LEU A 64 1.76 -15.35 -8.60
N GLN A 65 1.16 -16.45 -9.06
CA GLN A 65 1.25 -16.92 -10.44
C GLN A 65 0.17 -16.26 -11.31
N ASN A 66 0.52 -16.01 -12.58
CA ASN A 66 -0.40 -15.47 -13.60
C ASN A 66 -1.10 -14.16 -13.16
N LEU A 67 -0.35 -13.28 -12.50
CA LEU A 67 -0.86 -11.98 -12.07
C LEU A 67 -1.24 -11.11 -13.29
N PRO A 68 -2.41 -10.46 -13.28
CA PRO A 68 -2.77 -9.51 -14.32
C PRO A 68 -1.76 -8.34 -14.39
N ARG A 69 -1.36 -7.95 -15.60
CA ARG A 69 -0.33 -6.94 -15.83
C ARG A 69 -0.68 -5.55 -15.29
N ASP A 70 -1.98 -5.26 -15.15
CA ASP A 70 -2.54 -4.01 -14.59
C ASP A 70 -2.41 -3.90 -13.06
N VAL A 71 -2.06 -4.99 -12.37
CA VAL A 71 -1.69 -4.95 -10.95
C VAL A 71 -0.37 -4.21 -10.73
N PHE A 72 0.53 -4.27 -11.71
CA PHE A 72 1.85 -3.68 -11.64
C PHE A 72 1.82 -2.20 -12.07
N ALA A 73 2.61 -1.37 -11.38
CA ALA A 73 2.93 -0.04 -11.87
C ALA A 73 3.67 -0.12 -13.20
N VAL A 74 3.37 0.83 -14.09
CA VAL A 74 4.01 0.92 -15.41
C VAL A 74 5.52 1.06 -15.27
N ASP A 75 6.28 0.33 -16.10
CA ASP A 75 7.73 0.48 -16.15
C ASP A 75 8.08 1.94 -16.51
N PRO A 76 8.79 2.67 -15.63
CA PRO A 76 9.15 4.05 -15.92
C PRO A 76 10.14 4.21 -17.08
N ALA A 77 10.75 3.12 -17.58
CA ALA A 77 11.50 3.13 -18.84
C ALA A 77 10.58 3.21 -20.09
N GLN A 78 9.31 2.84 -19.96
CA GLN A 78 8.34 2.73 -21.08
C GLN A 78 7.36 3.90 -21.15
N SER A 79 7.43 4.86 -20.23
CA SER A 79 6.54 6.02 -20.25
C SER A 79 7.19 7.27 -19.67
N HIS A 80 6.80 8.43 -20.19
CA HIS A 80 7.27 9.72 -19.72
C HIS A 80 6.36 10.22 -18.59
N SER A 81 6.96 10.78 -17.54
CA SER A 81 6.27 11.40 -16.42
C SER A 81 7.13 12.55 -15.87
N THR A 82 6.46 13.58 -15.34
CA THR A 82 7.10 14.70 -14.64
C THR A 82 7.42 14.39 -13.18
N GLU A 83 7.00 13.22 -12.68
CA GLU A 83 7.29 12.78 -11.32
C GLU A 83 8.77 12.48 -11.11
N ALA A 84 9.22 12.53 -9.86
CA ALA A 84 10.57 12.10 -9.52
C ALA A 84 10.76 10.59 -9.84
N ILE A 85 11.92 10.27 -10.42
CA ILE A 85 12.28 8.92 -10.87
C ILE A 85 13.47 8.42 -10.07
N TYR A 86 13.39 7.19 -9.59
CA TYR A 86 14.46 6.52 -8.85
C TYR A 86 15.25 5.62 -9.79
N ARG A 87 16.58 5.75 -9.75
CA ARG A 87 17.50 5.07 -10.69
C ARG A 87 18.58 4.31 -9.94
N CYS A 88 19.00 3.19 -10.49
CA CYS A 88 20.15 2.45 -9.99
C CYS A 88 21.43 3.32 -10.13
N ARG A 89 22.22 3.42 -9.06
CA ARG A 89 23.47 4.22 -9.07
C ARG A 89 24.53 3.66 -10.02
N LYS A 90 24.57 2.34 -10.22
CA LYS A 90 25.58 1.65 -11.05
C LYS A 90 25.21 1.68 -12.53
N CYS A 91 24.07 1.11 -12.91
CA CYS A 91 23.68 0.97 -14.32
C CYS A 91 22.78 2.09 -14.85
N ARG A 92 22.39 3.06 -13.99
CA ARG A 92 21.48 4.17 -14.33
C ARG A 92 20.08 3.77 -14.81
N ARG A 93 19.76 2.47 -14.84
CA ARG A 93 18.41 1.95 -15.11
C ARG A 93 17.41 2.62 -14.17
N THR A 94 16.33 3.09 -14.76
CA THR A 94 15.15 3.63 -14.10
C THR A 94 14.36 2.49 -13.47
N LEU A 95 14.08 2.56 -12.16
CA LEU A 95 13.51 1.46 -11.36
C LEU A 95 12.04 1.69 -11.03
N PHE A 96 11.68 2.84 -10.46
CA PHE A 96 10.31 3.15 -10.08
C PHE A 96 10.10 4.68 -10.01
N ARG A 97 8.83 5.10 -9.93
CA ARG A 97 8.45 6.51 -9.79
C ARG A 97 8.12 6.84 -8.35
N HIS A 98 8.11 8.13 -8.04
CA HIS A 98 7.65 8.60 -6.73
C HIS A 98 6.23 8.14 -6.41
N SER A 99 5.33 8.11 -7.39
CA SER A 99 3.97 7.60 -7.21
C SER A 99 3.93 6.12 -6.80
N SER A 100 4.95 5.32 -7.10
CA SER A 100 5.01 3.91 -6.72
C SER A 100 5.32 3.69 -5.23
N ILE A 101 5.73 4.73 -4.49
CA ILE A 101 6.12 4.60 -3.08
C ILE A 101 4.90 4.42 -2.17
N LEU A 102 4.99 3.41 -1.30
CA LEU A 102 4.03 3.15 -0.23
C LEU A 102 4.57 3.77 1.07
N THR A 103 4.03 4.92 1.45
CA THR A 103 4.42 5.63 2.67
C THR A 103 4.02 4.84 3.92
N HIS A 104 4.86 4.88 4.96
CA HIS A 104 4.61 4.24 6.25
C HIS A 104 5.11 5.12 7.40
N CYS A 105 4.59 4.87 8.60
CA CYS A 105 5.07 5.50 9.82
C CYS A 105 6.38 4.83 10.26
N VAL A 106 7.37 5.62 10.65
CA VAL A 106 8.64 5.11 11.21
C VAL A 106 8.33 4.31 12.47
N GLY A 107 8.76 3.06 12.51
CA GLY A 107 8.60 2.21 13.70
C GLY A 107 9.52 2.59 14.85
N SER A 108 9.35 1.96 16.02
CA SER A 108 10.15 2.24 17.23
C SER A 108 11.64 1.86 17.15
N GLY A 109 12.14 1.51 15.97
CA GLY A 109 13.55 1.23 15.70
C GLY A 109 14.13 0.11 16.58
N ALA A 110 15.36 0.30 17.06
CA ALA A 110 16.05 -0.65 17.92
C ALA A 110 15.28 -1.02 19.20
N ALA A 111 14.42 -0.12 19.71
CA ALA A 111 13.58 -0.40 20.88
C ALA A 111 12.54 -1.52 20.61
N ALA A 112 12.13 -1.73 19.36
CA ALA A 112 11.28 -2.86 18.96
C ALA A 112 12.04 -4.20 18.94
N PHE A 113 13.39 -4.16 18.93
CA PHE A 113 14.26 -5.33 18.82
C PHE A 113 15.10 -5.55 20.08
N THR A 114 14.64 -5.11 21.25
CA THR A 114 15.34 -5.25 22.55
C THR A 114 15.72 -6.68 22.92
N HIS A 115 15.11 -7.71 22.30
CA HIS A 115 15.50 -9.11 22.44
C HIS A 115 16.77 -9.49 21.63
N LYS A 116 17.19 -8.69 20.65
CA LYS A 116 18.49 -8.83 19.97
C LYS A 116 19.50 -7.96 20.71
N ARG A 117 20.52 -8.61 21.29
CA ARG A 117 21.54 -7.99 22.15
C ARG A 117 22.01 -6.63 21.60
N ALA A 118 21.86 -5.60 22.43
CA ALA A 118 22.37 -4.27 22.16
C ALA A 118 23.90 -4.31 22.02
N SER A 119 24.40 -4.28 20.78
CA SER A 119 25.78 -3.85 20.53
C SER A 119 25.84 -2.37 20.86
N GLY A 120 26.54 -2.01 21.93
CA GLY A 120 26.55 -0.68 22.52
C GLY A 120 26.80 0.42 21.49
N GLY A 121 25.76 1.22 21.23
CA GLY A 121 25.81 2.43 20.44
C GLY A 121 24.74 3.38 20.97
N GLN A 122 25.17 4.57 21.38
CA GLN A 122 24.38 5.56 22.08
C GLN A 122 23.09 5.92 21.34
N ALA A 123 22.01 6.16 22.10
CA ALA A 123 20.75 6.70 21.62
C ALA A 123 20.94 8.18 21.21
N ALA A 124 21.46 8.40 20.00
CA ALA A 124 21.52 9.73 19.41
C ALA A 124 20.12 10.09 18.88
N GLY A 125 19.53 11.14 19.44
CA GLY A 125 18.22 11.71 19.12
C GLY A 125 18.12 12.34 17.72
N ASN A 126 18.46 11.59 16.68
CA ASN A 126 18.09 11.91 15.31
C ASN A 126 16.85 11.09 14.95
N GLN A 127 15.83 11.75 14.41
CA GLN A 127 14.68 11.09 13.78
C GLN A 127 15.22 10.07 12.78
N SER A 128 15.13 8.79 13.12
CA SER A 128 15.64 7.70 12.30
C SER A 128 14.87 7.70 10.98
N GLN A 129 15.49 8.18 9.92
CA GLN A 129 14.92 8.11 8.57
C GLN A 129 14.99 6.67 8.07
N CYS A 130 13.92 6.19 7.44
CA CYS A 130 13.90 4.86 6.83
C CYS A 130 14.93 4.77 5.72
N THR A 131 15.73 3.71 5.73
CA THR A 131 16.81 3.48 4.75
C THR A 131 16.32 2.79 3.48
N SER A 132 15.08 2.30 3.47
CA SER A 132 14.49 1.51 2.39
C SER A 132 13.21 2.16 1.87
N TYR A 133 12.99 2.01 0.57
CA TYR A 133 11.72 2.35 -0.07
C TYR A 133 10.82 1.13 -0.13
N PHE A 134 9.58 1.28 0.33
CA PHE A 134 8.51 0.32 0.06
C PHE A 134 7.76 0.81 -1.16
N ILE A 135 7.60 -0.04 -2.16
CA ILE A 135 6.97 0.34 -3.43
C ILE A 135 5.94 -0.71 -3.86
N GLU A 136 4.97 -0.30 -4.67
CA GLU A 136 4.14 -1.26 -5.39
C GLU A 136 4.97 -1.99 -6.47
N PRO A 137 4.63 -3.25 -6.82
CA PRO A 137 5.30 -3.99 -7.87
C PRO A 137 5.31 -3.23 -9.19
N VAL A 138 6.44 -3.18 -9.88
CA VAL A 138 6.59 -2.54 -11.19
C VAL A 138 6.65 -3.60 -12.29
N GLN A 139 6.17 -3.32 -13.49
CA GLN A 139 6.10 -4.29 -14.58
C GLN A 139 7.43 -5.00 -14.88
N TRP A 140 8.57 -4.33 -14.75
CA TRP A 140 9.86 -4.99 -14.98
C TRP A 140 10.21 -6.04 -13.91
N MET A 141 9.54 -6.02 -12.75
CA MET A 141 9.70 -7.00 -11.68
C MET A 141 8.87 -8.26 -11.90
N GLU A 142 7.99 -8.28 -12.91
CA GLU A 142 7.05 -9.38 -13.17
C GLU A 142 7.78 -10.72 -13.21
N GLU A 143 8.82 -10.86 -14.02
CA GLU A 143 9.60 -12.11 -14.13
C GLU A 143 10.25 -12.55 -12.82
N ALA A 144 10.60 -11.62 -11.92
CA ALA A 144 11.26 -11.92 -10.65
C ALA A 144 10.28 -12.22 -9.50
N LEU A 145 9.02 -11.79 -9.62
CA LEU A 145 8.01 -11.93 -8.57
C LEU A 145 7.12 -13.16 -8.76
N LEU A 146 7.02 -13.70 -9.97
CA LEU A 146 6.20 -14.88 -10.25
C LEU A 146 6.84 -16.15 -9.64
N GLY A 147 6.17 -16.76 -8.67
CA GLY A 147 6.53 -18.07 -8.12
C GLY A 147 7.71 -18.10 -7.13
N VAL A 148 8.19 -16.94 -6.66
CA VAL A 148 9.33 -16.85 -5.73
C VAL A 148 8.90 -16.09 -4.47
N MET A 149 8.93 -16.75 -3.31
CA MET A 149 8.53 -16.14 -2.03
C MET A 149 9.64 -15.32 -1.35
N ASP A 150 10.91 -15.68 -1.56
CA ASP A 150 12.08 -14.99 -1.01
C ASP A 150 13.14 -14.77 -2.10
N GLY A 151 13.76 -13.58 -2.12
CA GLY A 151 14.82 -13.20 -3.08
C GLY A 151 16.09 -12.71 -2.38
N GLN A 152 17.18 -12.56 -3.15
CA GLN A 152 18.49 -12.10 -2.67
C GLN A 152 18.58 -10.58 -2.46
#